data_AF-G3IN66-F1
#
_entry.id   AF-G3IN66-F1
#
_cell.length_a   1.000
_cell.length_b   1.000
_cell.length_c   1.000
_cell.angle_alpha   90.00
_cell.angle_beta   90.00
_cell.angle_gamma   90.00
#
_symmetry.space_group_name_H-M   'P 1'
#
loop_
_entity.id
_entity.type
_entity.pdbx_description
1 polymer ?
#
loop_
_entity_poly.entity_id
_entity_poly.type
_entity_poly.pdbx_seq_one_letter_code
_entity_poly.pdbx_strand_id
1 'polypeptide(L)'
;MNFSESFKLSGLLCRFSPDGKYLASCVQYRLVVRDVKTLQILQLYTCLDQIQHIEWSADSLFILCAMYRRGLVQVWSLEQPEWHCKIDEGSAGLVASCWSPDGRHILNTTEFHVSWPSVAHPVLCV
;
A
#
# COMPACT_ATOMS: atom_id res chain seq x y z
N MET A 1 -7.38 -23.71 -24.83
CA MET A 1 -7.00 -22.55 -24.01
C MET A 1 -5.77 -22.95 -23.22
N ASN A 2 -4.66 -22.22 -23.36
CA ASN A 2 -3.41 -22.52 -22.67
C ASN A 2 -3.29 -21.48 -21.54
N PHE A 3 -3.38 -21.91 -20.29
CA PHE A 3 -3.24 -21.02 -19.14
C PHE A 3 -1.77 -21.03 -18.71
N SER A 4 -1.25 -19.86 -18.35
CA SER A 4 0.06 -19.75 -17.70
C SER A 4 0.04 -20.39 -16.32
N GLU A 5 1.20 -20.74 -15.78
CA GLU A 5 1.32 -21.32 -14.43
C GLU A 5 0.59 -20.46 -13.37
N SER A 6 -0.14 -21.11 -12.47
CA SER A 6 -0.85 -20.46 -11.39
C SER A 6 0.13 -20.03 -10.30
N PHE A 7 0.30 -18.72 -10.09
CA PHE A 7 1.08 -18.19 -8.98
C PHE A 7 0.23 -18.19 -7.69
N LYS A 8 0.59 -19.04 -6.72
CA LYS A 8 -0.09 -19.08 -5.43
C LYS A 8 0.27 -17.82 -4.63
N LEU A 9 -0.70 -16.94 -4.44
CA LEU A 9 -0.58 -15.74 -3.63
C LEU A 9 -1.35 -15.94 -2.32
N SER A 10 -0.75 -15.49 -1.23
CA SER A 10 -1.33 -15.56 0.12
C SER A 10 -1.88 -14.18 0.50
N GLY A 11 -3.09 -14.14 1.07
CA GLY A 11 -3.61 -12.93 1.74
C GLY A 11 -4.16 -11.81 0.85
N LEU A 12 -4.39 -12.04 -0.46
CA LEU A 12 -4.94 -11.04 -1.41
C LEU A 12 -4.10 -9.75 -1.58
N LEU A 13 -2.84 -9.74 -1.12
CA LEU A 13 -1.94 -8.58 -1.22
C LEU A 13 -1.13 -8.61 -2.52
N CYS A 14 -1.84 -8.62 -3.64
CA CYS A 14 -1.24 -8.48 -4.96
C CYS A 14 -2.06 -7.51 -5.80
N ARG A 15 -1.39 -6.62 -6.53
CA ARG A 15 -2.06 -5.64 -7.38
C ARG A 15 -1.22 -5.34 -8.61
N PHE A 16 -1.84 -5.35 -9.77
CA PHE A 16 -1.23 -4.80 -10.98
C PHE A 16 -1.18 -3.28 -10.89
N SER A 17 -0.12 -2.68 -11.42
CA SER A 17 -0.09 -1.24 -11.64
C SER A 17 -1.20 -0.83 -12.61
N PRO A 18 -1.74 0.40 -12.49
CA PRO A 18 -2.74 0.92 -13.43
C PRO A 18 -2.31 0.87 -14.90
N ASP A 19 -1.02 1.05 -15.19
CA ASP A 19 -0.47 0.94 -16.55
C ASP A 19 -0.25 -0.50 -17.03
N GLY A 20 -0.48 -1.50 -16.16
CA GLY A 20 -0.39 -2.93 -16.46
C GLY A 20 1.04 -3.47 -16.63
N LYS A 21 2.08 -2.66 -16.40
CA LYS A 21 3.48 -3.08 -16.59
C LYS A 21 4.07 -3.80 -15.38
N TYR A 22 3.53 -3.52 -14.19
CA TYR A 22 4.10 -3.98 -12.93
C TYR A 22 3.10 -4.79 -12.11
N LEU A 23 3.62 -5.77 -11.37
CA LEU A 23 2.89 -6.54 -10.38
C LEU A 23 3.53 -6.31 -9.02
N ALA A 24 2.79 -5.67 -8.12
CA ALA A 24 3.14 -5.60 -6.70
C ALA A 24 2.58 -6.82 -5.97
N SER A 25 3.39 -7.41 -5.10
CA SER A 25 2.99 -8.52 -4.23
C SER A 25 3.66 -8.37 -2.88
N CYS A 26 2.93 -8.70 -1.80
CA CYS A 26 3.46 -8.58 -0.45
C CYS A 26 3.42 -9.90 0.31
N VAL A 27 4.46 -10.13 1.11
CA VAL A 27 4.53 -11.23 2.08
C VAL A 27 5.09 -10.67 3.38
N GLN A 28 4.28 -10.71 4.44
CA GLN A 28 4.60 -10.11 5.74
C GLN A 28 4.92 -8.62 5.58
N TYR A 29 6.16 -8.21 5.84
CA TYR A 29 6.62 -6.82 5.75
C TYR A 29 7.35 -6.52 4.43
N ARG A 30 7.47 -7.49 3.52
CA ARG A 30 8.19 -7.32 2.24
C ARG A 30 7.22 -7.04 1.10
N LEU A 31 7.49 -5.97 0.37
CA LEU A 31 6.86 -5.63 -0.90
C LEU A 31 7.82 -6.00 -2.04
N VAL A 32 7.33 -6.78 -3.00
CA VAL A 32 8.07 -7.19 -4.20
C VAL A 32 7.34 -6.64 -5.41
N VAL A 33 8.05 -5.88 -6.25
CA VAL A 33 7.55 -5.39 -7.54
C VAL A 33 8.22 -6.15 -8.66
N ARG A 34 7.42 -6.66 -9.59
CA ARG A 34 7.87 -7.44 -10.75
C ARG A 34 7.41 -6.79 -12.05
N ASP A 35 8.20 -6.99 -13.09
CA ASP A 35 7.74 -6.76 -14.45
C ASP A 35 6.71 -7.84 -14.84
N VAL A 36 5.57 -7.45 -15.41
CA VAL A 36 4.48 -8.39 -15.72
C VAL A 36 4.82 -9.33 -16.86
N LYS A 37 5.63 -8.90 -17.84
CA LYS A 37 5.94 -9.70 -19.03
C LYS A 37 6.99 -10.76 -18.75
N THR A 38 7.98 -10.43 -17.93
CA THR A 38 9.16 -11.27 -17.64
C THR A 38 9.10 -11.92 -16.26
N LEU A 39 8.24 -11.43 -15.36
CA LEU A 39 8.13 -11.84 -13.96
C LEU A 39 9.40 -11.62 -13.12
N GLN A 40 10.39 -10.92 -13.67
CA GLN A 40 11.61 -10.54 -12.97
C GLN A 40 11.32 -9.55 -11.86
N ILE A 41 12.04 -9.67 -10.74
CA ILE A 41 11.94 -8.73 -9.62
C ILE A 41 12.67 -7.45 -10.03
N LEU A 42 11.94 -6.35 -10.05
CA LEU A 42 12.49 -5.01 -10.33
C LEU A 42 12.88 -4.31 -9.03
N GLN A 43 12.02 -4.40 -8.02
CA GLN A 43 12.22 -3.73 -6.74
C GLN A 43 11.82 -4.62 -5.57
N LEU A 44 12.52 -4.46 -4.45
CA LEU A 44 12.25 -5.12 -3.19
C LEU A 44 12.30 -4.08 -2.07
N TYR A 45 11.15 -3.82 -1.46
CA TYR A 45 11.04 -2.88 -0.35
C TYR A 45 10.72 -3.62 0.95
N THR A 46 11.25 -3.08 2.05
CA THR A 46 11.05 -3.62 3.40
C THR A 46 10.30 -2.57 4.21
N CYS A 47 9.06 -2.89 4.57
CA CYS A 47 8.24 -2.06 5.43
C CYS A 47 8.58 -2.32 6.91
N LEU A 48 8.17 -1.39 7.78
CA LEU A 48 8.49 -1.43 9.20
C LEU A 48 7.70 -2.48 9.99
N ASP A 49 6.61 -3.00 9.43
CA ASP A 49 5.76 -4.04 10.03
C ASP A 49 5.02 -4.83 8.94
N GLN A 50 4.24 -5.84 9.34
CA GLN A 50 3.37 -6.59 8.47
C GLN A 50 2.45 -5.66 7.70
N ILE A 51 2.48 -5.78 6.37
CA ILE A 51 1.61 -5.05 5.45
C ILE A 51 0.23 -5.72 5.49
N GLN A 52 -0.82 -4.94 5.71
CA GLN A 52 -2.21 -5.41 5.62
C GLN A 52 -2.96 -4.87 4.40
N HIS A 53 -2.46 -3.81 3.75
CA HIS A 53 -3.06 -3.29 2.53
C HIS A 53 -2.00 -2.66 1.62
N ILE A 54 -2.19 -2.81 0.31
CA ILE A 54 -1.39 -2.13 -0.72
C ILE A 54 -2.25 -1.49 -1.80
N GLU A 55 -1.77 -0.36 -2.30
CA GLU A 55 -2.42 0.37 -3.39
C GLU A 55 -1.40 1.11 -4.27
N TRP A 56 -1.59 1.02 -5.58
CA TRP A 56 -0.82 1.78 -6.54
C TRP A 56 -1.40 3.19 -6.66
N SER A 57 -0.52 4.19 -6.82
CA SER A 57 -0.95 5.50 -7.30
C SER A 57 -1.48 5.40 -8.74
N ALA A 58 -2.37 6.33 -9.12
CA ALA A 58 -3.00 6.33 -10.44
C ALA A 58 -1.98 6.41 -11.61
N ASP A 59 -0.83 7.06 -11.38
CA ASP A 59 0.26 7.18 -12.35
C ASP A 59 1.23 5.99 -12.37
N SER A 60 1.00 4.96 -11.55
CA SER A 60 1.85 3.76 -11.43
C SER A 60 3.27 4.01 -10.89
N LEU A 61 3.56 5.22 -10.38
CA LEU A 61 4.92 5.57 -9.91
C LEU A 61 5.14 5.28 -8.42
N PHE A 62 4.07 5.20 -7.64
CA PHE A 62 4.12 5.03 -6.19
C PHE A 62 3.29 3.84 -5.73
N ILE A 63 3.74 3.24 -4.63
CA ILE A 63 3.01 2.17 -3.94
C ILE A 63 2.84 2.57 -2.49
N LEU A 64 1.59 2.59 -2.05
CA LEU A 64 1.20 2.73 -0.66
C LEU A 64 1.18 1.34 -0.01
N CYS A 65 1.82 1.24 1.15
CA CYS A 65 1.78 0.08 2.04
C CYS A 65 1.23 0.52 3.39
N ALA A 66 0.06 0.02 3.76
CA ALA A 66 -0.56 0.30 5.05
C ALA A 66 -0.30 -0.83 6.05
N MET A 67 0.10 -0.42 7.25
CA MET A 67 0.39 -1.23 8.42
C MET A 67 -0.56 -0.84 9.57
N TYR A 68 -1.85 -1.16 9.42
CA TYR A 68 -2.93 -0.70 10.29
C TYR A 68 -2.72 -1.02 11.76
N ARG A 69 -2.21 -2.23 12.08
CA ARG A 69 -1.93 -2.63 13.48
C ARG A 69 -0.92 -1.72 14.18
N ARG A 70 -0.06 -1.05 13.42
CA ARG A 70 0.96 -0.12 13.92
C ARG A 70 0.59 1.34 13.70
N GLY A 71 -0.53 1.64 13.02
CA GLY A 71 -0.91 3.01 12.70
C GLY A 71 -0.02 3.68 11.66
N LEU A 72 0.65 2.90 10.80
CA LEU A 72 1.63 3.42 9.84
C LEU A 72 1.17 3.25 8.39
N VAL A 73 1.56 4.21 7.55
CA VAL A 73 1.57 4.09 6.09
C VAL A 73 2.97 4.40 5.59
N GLN A 74 3.49 3.58 4.69
CA GLN A 74 4.72 3.85 3.96
C GLN A 74 4.45 3.92 2.47
N VAL A 75 5.12 4.84 1.80
CA VAL A 75 5.01 5.05 0.35
C VAL A 75 6.38 4.89 -0.27
N TRP A 76 6.43 4.11 -1.35
CA TRP A 76 7.65 3.83 -2.11
C TRP A 76 7.53 4.38 -3.53
N SER A 77 8.61 4.98 -4.03
CA SER A 77 8.71 5.37 -5.44
C SER A 77 9.47 4.32 -6.24
N LEU A 78 8.98 3.98 -7.43
CA LEU A 78 9.69 3.13 -8.39
C LEU A 78 10.81 3.84 -9.12
N GLU A 79 10.65 5.13 -9.42
CA GLU A 79 11.62 5.92 -10.18
C GLU A 79 12.74 6.49 -9.31
N GLN A 80 12.43 6.78 -8.03
CA GLN A 80 13.33 7.40 -7.08
C GLN A 80 13.51 6.52 -5.84
N PRO A 81 14.41 5.52 -5.87
CA PRO A 81 14.56 4.55 -4.77
C PRO A 81 14.90 5.16 -3.41
N GLU A 82 15.57 6.32 -3.41
CA GLU A 82 15.91 7.05 -2.19
C GLU A 82 14.70 7.77 -1.57
N TRP A 83 13.69 8.09 -2.39
CA TRP A 83 12.48 8.75 -1.93
C TRP A 83 11.54 7.73 -1.29
N HIS A 84 11.13 8.04 -0.06
CA HIS A 84 10.07 7.33 0.62
C HIS A 84 9.33 8.29 1.55
N CYS A 85 8.03 8.08 1.69
CA CYS A 85 7.21 8.80 2.66
C CYS A 85 6.78 7.85 3.77
N LYS A 86 6.76 8.34 5.01
CA LYS A 86 6.20 7.65 6.17
C LYS A 86 5.16 8.56 6.80
N ILE A 87 3.93 8.05 6.91
CA ILE A 87 2.85 8.70 7.64
C ILE A 87 2.63 7.88 8.92
N ASP A 88 2.63 8.59 10.05
CA ASP A 88 2.51 8.01 11.39
C ASP A 88 1.30 8.64 12.08
N GLU A 89 0.19 7.91 12.13
CA GLU A 89 -1.05 8.34 12.78
C GLU A 89 -1.02 8.08 14.31
N GLY A 90 0.10 7.58 14.83
CA GLY A 90 0.30 7.31 16.25
C GLY A 90 -0.79 6.43 16.85
N SER A 91 -1.37 6.88 17.97
CA SER A 91 -2.41 6.14 18.70
C SER A 91 -3.83 6.36 18.16
N ALA A 92 -4.01 7.09 17.06
CA ALA A 92 -5.33 7.43 16.52
C ALA A 92 -6.07 6.23 15.90
N GLY A 93 -5.44 5.06 15.80
CA GLY A 93 -6.04 3.85 15.25
C GLY A 93 -6.35 3.99 13.77
N LEU A 94 -5.36 3.71 12.91
CA LEU A 94 -5.55 3.78 11.45
C LEU A 94 -6.39 2.59 10.97
N VAL A 95 -7.52 2.88 10.33
CA VAL A 95 -8.49 1.89 9.85
C VAL A 95 -8.39 1.65 8.35
N ALA A 96 -8.21 2.72 7.57
CA ALA A 96 -8.08 2.63 6.12
C ALA A 96 -7.20 3.76 5.58
N SER A 97 -6.64 3.51 4.39
CA SER A 97 -5.81 4.47 3.66
C SER A 97 -6.03 4.24 2.16
N CYS A 98 -6.16 5.31 1.39
CA CYS A 98 -6.23 5.24 -0.06
C CYS A 98 -5.58 6.43 -0.75
N TRP A 99 -5.24 6.26 -2.02
CA TRP A 99 -4.75 7.37 -2.85
C TRP A 99 -5.88 8.32 -3.23
N SER A 100 -5.57 9.61 -3.28
CA SER A 100 -6.33 10.58 -4.04
C SER A 100 -6.27 10.23 -5.54
N PRO A 101 -7.33 10.54 -6.32
CA PRO A 101 -7.31 10.37 -7.79
C PRO A 101 -6.16 11.09 -8.50
N ASP A 102 -5.57 12.13 -7.90
CA ASP A 102 -4.38 12.81 -8.43
C ASP A 102 -3.08 11.99 -8.31
N GLY A 103 -3.06 10.92 -7.53
CA GLY A 103 -1.88 10.08 -7.29
C GLY A 103 -0.77 10.75 -6.48
N ARG A 104 -1.07 11.83 -5.76
CA ARG A 104 -0.11 12.63 -4.98
C ARG A 104 -0.52 12.84 -3.53
N HIS A 105 -1.81 12.79 -3.23
CA HIS A 105 -2.33 12.86 -1.87
C HIS A 105 -2.82 11.49 -1.38
N ILE A 106 -2.81 11.29 -0.06
CA ILE A 106 -3.27 10.06 0.59
C ILE A 106 -4.34 10.42 1.59
N LEU A 107 -5.50 9.78 1.51
CA LEU A 107 -6.56 9.90 2.50
C LEU A 107 -6.41 8.79 3.54
N ASN A 108 -6.27 9.16 4.81
CA ASN A 108 -6.35 8.22 5.93
C ASN A 108 -7.70 8.33 6.63
N THR A 109 -8.18 7.22 7.19
CA THR A 109 -9.32 7.21 8.09
C THR A 109 -8.91 6.58 9.40
N THR A 110 -9.07 7.33 10.49
CA THR A 110 -8.71 6.91 11.84
C THR A 110 -9.97 6.72 12.69
N GLU A 111 -9.95 5.76 13.59
CA GLU A 111 -11.00 5.55 14.57
C GLU A 111 -10.46 5.89 15.95
N PHE A 112 -10.81 7.10 16.43
CA PHE A 112 -10.61 7.42 17.83
C PHE A 112 -11.64 6.67 18.66
N HIS A 113 -11.18 5.73 19.49
CA HIS A 113 -11.95 5.24 20.63
C HIS A 113 -12.11 6.34 21.69
N VAL A 114 -12.77 7.45 21.34
CA VAL A 114 -13.30 8.35 22.37
C VAL A 114 -14.62 7.72 22.80
N SER A 115 -14.73 7.33 24.07
CA SER A 115 -15.96 6.86 24.67
C SER A 115 -16.96 8.03 24.81
N TRP A 116 -17.50 8.47 23.69
CA TRP A 116 -18.71 9.27 23.58
C TRP A 116 -19.62 8.60 22.55
N PRO A 117 -20.95 8.60 22.73
CA PRO A 117 -21.83 7.83 21.90
C PRO A 117 -21.76 8.35 20.45
N SER A 118 -21.29 7.48 19.55
CA SER A 118 -21.43 7.53 18.09
C SER A 118 -20.96 8.81 17.38
N VAL A 119 -19.74 8.81 16.82
CA VAL A 119 -19.42 9.17 15.40
C VAL A 119 -17.91 8.93 15.19
N ALA A 120 -17.54 7.99 14.30
CA ALA A 120 -16.17 7.88 13.78
C ALA A 120 -15.88 9.08 12.87
N HIS A 121 -14.82 9.84 13.15
CA HIS A 121 -14.44 11.01 12.35
C HIS A 121 -13.26 10.64 11.44
N PRO A 122 -13.40 10.67 10.11
CA PRO A 122 -12.25 10.53 9.22
C PRO A 122 -11.33 11.76 9.40
N VAL A 123 -10.08 11.54 9.82
CA VAL A 123 -9.07 12.60 9.83
C VAL A 123 -8.39 12.64 8.47
N LEU A 124 -8.61 13.73 7.75
CA LEU A 124 -7.92 14.06 6.51
C LEU A 124 -6.47 14.48 6.85
N CYS A 125 -5.51 13.57 6.72
CA CYS A 125 -4.12 13.96 6.49
C CYS A 125 -3.94 14.17 4.98
N VAL A 126 -3.26 15.25 4.55
CA VAL A 126 -2.97 15.60 3.14
C VAL A 126 -1.48 15.47 2.89
#